data_AF-A0A089K0T9-F1
#
_entry.id   AF-A0A089K0T9-F1
#
_cell.length_a   1.000
_cell.length_b   1.000
_cell.length_c   1.000
_cell.angle_alpha   90.00
_cell.angle_beta   90.00
_cell.angle_gamma   90.00
#
_symmetry.space_group_name_H-M   'P 1'
#
loop_
_entity.id
_entity.type
_entity.pdbx_description
1 polymer ?
#
loop_
_entity_poly.entity_id
_entity_poly.type
_entity_poly.pdbx_seq_one_letter_code
_entity_poly.pdbx_strand_id
1 'polypeptide(L)' 'MIISYLSFPLIKDLAEWIGLNPVYLGKLFKQNTGSTRKEFLNRVRVNNAEMILSAGGFNVSEVAEHCGYHDVA' A
#
# COMPACT_ATOMS: atom_id res chain seq x y z
N MET A 1 -1.84 -9.95 -12.61
CA MET A 1 -2.65 -8.91 -11.94
C MET A 1 -1.76 -8.29 -10.87
N ILE A 2 -0.86 -7.38 -11.30
CA ILE A 2 0.14 -6.77 -10.42
C ILE A 2 -0.61 -5.74 -9.58
N ILE A 3 -0.68 -5.96 -8.27
CA ILE A 3 -1.17 -4.94 -7.34
C ILE A 3 -0.16 -3.80 -7.44
N SER A 4 -0.48 -2.75 -8.20
CA SER A 4 0.35 -1.56 -8.33
C SER A 4 0.49 -0.93 -6.94
N TYR A 5 1.59 -1.22 -6.25
CA TYR A 5 1.92 -0.72 -4.90
C TYR A 5 2.02 0.81 -4.81
N LEU A 6 2.03 1.47 -5.97
CA LEU A 6 1.92 2.92 -6.11
C LEU A 6 0.56 3.44 -5.64
N SER A 7 -0.54 2.70 -5.83
CA SER A 7 -1.87 3.14 -5.40
C SER A 7 -2.78 1.96 -5.06
N PHE A 8 -3.03 1.75 -3.76
CA PHE A 8 -4.08 0.86 -3.30
C PHE A 8 -5.38 1.67 -3.08
N PRO A 9 -6.53 1.26 -3.63
CA PRO A 9 -7.78 2.02 -3.55
C PRO A 9 -8.19 2.33 -2.10
N LEU A 10 -8.94 3.41 -1.88
CA LEU A 10 -9.51 3.67 -0.55
C LEU A 10 -10.56 2.60 -0.24
N ILE A 11 -10.79 2.35 1.05
CA ILE A 11 -11.86 1.44 1.49
C ILE A 11 -13.22 1.89 0.94
N LYS A 12 -13.44 3.20 0.81
CA LYS A 12 -14.67 3.74 0.18
C LYS A 12 -14.82 3.30 -1.28
N ASP A 13 -13.74 3.36 -2.06
CA ASP A 13 -13.77 3.03 -3.50
C ASP A 13 -14.00 1.53 -3.68
N LEU A 14 -13.32 0.70 -2.87
CA LEU A 14 -13.53 -0.75 -2.86
C LEU A 14 -14.97 -1.10 -2.46
N ALA A 15 -15.51 -0.40 -1.45
CA ALA A 15 -16.86 -0.62 -0.95
C ALA A 15 -17.92 -0.28 -2.00
N GLU A 16 -17.73 0.81 -2.75
CA GLU A 16 -18.59 1.17 -3.88
C GLU A 16 -18.56 0.11 -4.98
N TRP A 17 -17.38 -0.40 -5.35
CA TRP A 17 -17.24 -1.40 -6.41
C TRP A 17 -17.91 -2.74 -6.09
N ILE A 18 -17.94 -3.13 -4.81
CA ILE A 18 -18.51 -4.41 -4.38
C ILE A 18 -19.88 -4.26 -3.70
N GLY A 19 -20.45 -3.05 -3.69
CA GLY A 19 -21.77 -2.77 -3.11
C GLY A 19 -21.85 -2.94 -1.59
N LEU A 20 -20.76 -2.72 -0.86
CA LEU A 20 -20.71 -2.80 0.60
C LEU A 20 -20.70 -1.42 1.26
N ASN A 21 -21.10 -1.38 2.53
CA ASN A 21 -20.91 -0.19 3.34
C ASN A 21 -19.39 0.00 3.64
N PRO A 22 -18.81 1.20 3.44
CA PRO A 22 -17.38 1.45 3.69
C PRO A 22 -16.91 1.17 5.11
N VAL A 23 -17.75 1.41 6.12
CA VAL A 23 -17.44 1.13 7.53
C VAL A 23 -17.37 -0.38 7.76
N TYR A 24 -18.32 -1.13 7.18
CA TYR A 24 -18.34 -2.59 7.26
C TYR A 24 -17.12 -3.19 6.55
N LEU A 25 -16.83 -2.74 5.32
CA LEU A 25 -15.66 -3.20 4.59
C LEU A 25 -14.36 -2.87 5.33
N GLY A 26 -14.25 -1.68 5.94
CA GLY A 26 -13.09 -1.31 6.74
C GLY A 26 -12.89 -2.22 7.96
N LYS A 27 -13.98 -2.58 8.65
CA LYS A 27 -13.94 -3.56 9.75
C LYS A 27 -13.50 -4.93 9.26
N LEU A 28 -14.11 -5.42 8.17
CA LEU A 28 -13.78 -6.71 7.59
C LEU A 28 -12.31 -6.75 7.14
N PHE A 29 -11.83 -5.69 6.49
CA PHE A 29 -10.44 -5.57 6.08
C PHE A 29 -9.49 -5.65 7.28
N LYS A 30 -9.77 -4.91 8.36
CA LYS A 30 -8.93 -4.94 9.56
C LYS A 30 -8.96 -6.29 10.26
N GLN A 31 -10.12 -6.95 10.32
CA GLN A 31 -10.26 -8.29 10.90
C GLN A 31 -9.47 -9.35 10.12
N ASN A 32 -9.48 -9.28 8.78
CA ASN A 32 -8.79 -10.26 7.95
C ASN A 32 -7.29 -9.99 7.79
N THR A 33 -6.87 -8.73 7.78
CA THR A 33 -5.45 -8.35 7.54
C THR A 33 -4.69 -7.99 8.81
N GLY A 34 -5.38 -7.82 9.95
CA GLY A 34 -4.81 -7.33 11.20
C GLY A 34 -4.42 -5.84 11.18
N SER A 35 -4.67 -5.12 10.09
CA SER A 35 -4.17 -3.76 9.87
C SER A 35 -5.21 -2.90 9.16
N THR A 36 -5.14 -1.59 9.36
CA THR A 36 -5.86 -0.64 8.51
C THR A 36 -5.31 -0.69 7.08
N ARG A 37 -6.11 -0.23 6.12
CA ARG A 37 -5.68 -0.11 4.72
C ARG A 37 -4.39 0.70 4.56
N LYS A 38 -4.23 1.78 5.34
CA LYS A 38 -3.03 2.65 5.27
C LYS A 38 -1.78 1.91 5.75
N GLU A 39 -1.87 1.23 6.90
CA GLU A 39 -0.78 0.40 7.42
C GLU A 39 -0.43 -0.74 6.46
N PHE A 40 -1.44 -1.39 5.87
CA PHE A 40 -1.24 -2.43 4.88
C PHE A 40 -0.46 -1.91 3.66
N LEU A 41 -0.88 -0.78 3.10
CA LEU A 41 -0.19 -0.15 1.97
C LEU A 41 1.25 0.23 2.32
N ASN A 42 1.47 0.83 3.49
CA ASN A 42 2.81 1.18 3.94
C ASN A 42 3.71 -0.05 4.06
N ARG A 43 3.22 -1.15 4.64
CA ARG A 43 3.98 -2.40 4.74
C ARG A 43 4.37 -2.94 3.37
N VAL A 44 3.45 -2.94 2.40
CA VAL A 44 3.75 -3.38 1.03
C VAL A 44 4.85 -2.50 0.40
N ARG A 45 4.77 -1.17 0.60
CA ARG A 45 5.78 -0.23 0.08
C ARG A 45 7.15 -0.43 0.71
N VAL A 46 7.22 -0.62 2.03
CA VAL A 46 8.49 -0.89 2.74
C VAL A 46 9.10 -2.21 2.28
N ASN A 47 8.32 -3.28 2.18
CA ASN A 47 8.81 -4.58 1.71
C ASN A 47 9.36 -4.48 0.27
N ASN A 48 8.72 -3.65 -0.58
CA ASN A 48 9.22 -3.40 -1.93
C ASN A 48 10.52 -2.60 -1.92
N ALA A 49 10.63 -1.58 -1.07
CA ALA A 49 11.86 -0.81 -0.91
C ALA A 49 13.02 -1.71 -0.48
N GLU A 50 12.79 -2.62 0.47
CA GLU A 50 13.76 -3.60 0.92
C GLU A 50 14.23 -4.51 -0.24
N MET A 51 13.31 -4.98 -1.08
CA MET A 51 13.65 -5.80 -2.26
C MET A 51 14.52 -5.02 -3.26
N ILE A 52 14.18 -3.77 -3.55
CA ILE A 52 14.95 -2.94 -4.50
C ILE A 52 16.34 -2.61 -3.94
N LEU A 53 16.43 -2.22 -2.66
CA LEU A 53 17.71 -1.95 -1.99
C LEU A 53 18.61 -3.19 -1.99
N SER A 54 18.02 -4.36 -1.74
CA SER A 54 18.75 -5.64 -1.72
C SER A 54 19.22 -6.06 -3.10
N ALA A 55 18.48 -5.73 -4.17
CA ALA A 55 18.90 -5.97 -5.55
C ALA A 55 20.05 -5.06 -5.98
N GLY A 56 20.20 -3.89 -5.34
CA GLY A 56 21.21 -2.88 -5.66
C GLY A 56 20.88 -2.09 -6.94
N GLY A 57 21.74 -1.12 -7.26
CA GLY A 57 21.61 -0.28 -8.46
C GLY A 57 20.81 1.01 -8.31
N PHE A 58 20.16 1.21 -7.15
CA PHE A 58 19.49 2.45 -6.78
C PHE A 58 19.91 2.91 -5.39
N ASN A 59 20.05 4.22 -5.21
CA ASN A 59 20.26 4.83 -3.91
C ASN A 59 18.93 4.97 -3.14
N VAL A 60 19.01 5.27 -1.84
CA VAL A 60 17.83 5.32 -0.95
C VAL A 60 16.77 6.29 -1.44
N SER A 61 17.15 7.44 -2.00
CA SER A 61 16.21 8.43 -2.53
C SER A 61 15.49 7.93 -3.77
N GLU A 62 16.22 7.28 -4.69
CA GLU A 62 15.63 6.66 -5.89
C GLU A 62 14.65 5.55 -5.50
N VAL A 63 14.98 4.73 -4.50
CA VAL A 63 14.08 3.68 -4.01
C VAL A 63 12.83 4.28 -3.35
N ALA A 64 12.96 5.37 -2.60
CA ALA A 64 11.83 6.06 -1.98
C ALA A 64 10.83 6.55 -3.04
N GLU A 65 11.32 7.17 -4.11
CA GLU A 65 10.51 7.58 -5.26
C GLU A 65 9.81 6.38 -5.92
N HIS A 66 10.56 5.30 -6.20
CA HIS A 66 10.00 4.08 -6.80
C HIS A 66 8.94 3.40 -5.93
N CYS A 67 8.96 3.62 -4.61
CA CYS A 67 7.99 3.08 -3.67
C CYS A 67 6.84 4.04 -3.35
N GLY A 68 6.74 5.17 -4.05
CA GLY A 68 5.66 6.13 -3.91
C GLY A 68 5.73 6.97 -2.63
N TYR A 69 6.91 7.06 -2.00
CA TYR A 69 7.23 8.06 -0.98
C TYR A 69 7.71 9.32 -1.70
N HIS A 70 6.78 10.23 -1.95
CA HIS A 70 7.07 11.52 -2.61
C HIS A 70 7.49 12.61 -1.62
N ASP A 71 7.74 12.24 -0.37
CA ASP A 71 8.10 13.16 0.70
C ASP A 71 9.37 12.65 1.38
N VAL A 72 10.50 13.14 0.87
CA VAL A 72 11.75 13.22 1.62
C VAL A 72 12.06 14.70 1.75
N ALA A 73 11.29 15.40 2.58
CA ALA A 73 11.55 16.74 3.07
C ALA A 73 11.10 16.87 4.54
#